data_AF-A0A2S5G8P3-F1
#
_entry.id   AF-A0A2S5G8P3-F1
#
_cell.length_a   1.000
_cell.length_b   1.000
_cell.length_c   1.000
_cell.angle_alpha   90.00
_cell.angle_beta   90.00
_cell.angle_gamma   90.00
#
_symmetry.space_group_name_H-M   'P 1'
#
loop_
_entity.id
_entity.type
_entity.pdbx_description
1 polymer ?
#
loop_
_entity_poly.entity_id
_entity_poly.type
_entity_poly.pdbx_seq_one_letter_code
_entity_poly.pdbx_strand_id
1 'polypeptide(L)'
;MNVLTKLSAISSKLGRLPFFLLSVLIFAAFIGFILPAEAERSSEQTGSSRSPDSSFIYSANDLYSMAEEYGEDGRQSYIKARFSFDLVWPLAYTFFLTAALSFFYRPFGKWQLFNLLPIFGTLFDFLENISASLVMFRFPGRTPVVAELAPIFTLVKWVSIYASFGIILIGIVLWVIYIFRKKVRFGGSSI
;
A
#
# COMPACT_ATOMS: atom_id res chain seq x y z
N MET A 1 0.63 28.37 -2.46
CA MET A 1 0.34 26.95 -2.20
C MET A 1 1.34 26.11 -2.99
N ASN A 2 2.18 25.33 -2.30
CA ASN A 2 3.21 24.48 -2.96
C ASN A 2 2.57 23.23 -3.61
N VAL A 3 3.36 22.46 -4.36
CA VAL A 3 2.86 21.28 -5.11
C VAL A 3 2.21 20.25 -4.17
N LEU A 4 2.85 19.94 -3.04
CA LEU A 4 2.34 18.96 -2.07
C LEU A 4 0.97 19.36 -1.50
N THR A 5 0.81 20.63 -1.12
CA THR A 5 -0.47 21.13 -0.61
C THR A 5 -1.59 21.09 -1.66
N LYS A 6 -1.27 21.33 -2.95
CA LYS A 6 -2.22 21.14 -4.06
C LYS A 6 -2.63 19.67 -4.21
N LEU A 7 -1.67 18.75 -4.23
CA LEU A 7 -1.92 17.31 -4.35
C LEU A 7 -2.78 16.80 -3.19
N SER A 8 -2.42 17.15 -1.95
CA SER A 8 -3.17 16.74 -0.76
C SER A 8 -4.61 17.28 -0.78
N ALA A 9 -4.81 18.51 -1.25
CA ALA A 9 -6.14 19.10 -1.40
C ALA A 9 -6.99 18.33 -2.43
N ILE A 10 -6.41 17.88 -3.54
CA ILE A 10 -7.10 17.04 -4.52
C ILE A 10 -7.46 15.69 -3.90
N SER A 11 -6.49 15.01 -3.28
CA SER A 11 -6.69 13.71 -2.62
C SER A 11 -7.72 13.78 -1.49
N SER A 12 -7.85 14.93 -0.81
CA SER A 12 -8.83 15.13 0.27
C SER A 12 -10.29 14.88 -0.16
N LYS A 13 -10.59 14.99 -1.46
CA LYS A 13 -11.93 14.69 -2.01
C LYS A 13 -12.33 13.24 -1.82
N LEU A 14 -11.37 12.31 -1.73
CA LEU A 14 -11.59 10.89 -1.45
C LEU A 14 -12.06 10.66 -0.01
N GLY A 15 -11.78 11.59 0.91
CA GLY A 15 -12.25 11.55 2.29
C GLY A 15 -13.72 11.96 2.48
N ARG A 16 -14.52 12.08 1.41
CA ARG A 16 -15.98 12.22 1.57
C ARG A 16 -16.58 10.87 1.93
N LEU A 17 -17.63 10.87 2.76
CA LEU A 17 -18.21 9.65 3.33
C LEU A 17 -18.51 8.54 2.29
N PRO A 18 -19.13 8.81 1.12
CA PRO A 18 -19.41 7.75 0.15
C PRO A 18 -18.14 7.09 -0.41
N PHE A 19 -17.12 7.90 -0.73
CA PHE A 19 -15.84 7.39 -1.23
C PHE A 19 -15.08 6.63 -0.16
N PHE A 20 -15.10 7.12 1.09
CA PHE A 20 -14.50 6.42 2.21
C PHE A 20 -15.17 5.04 2.43
N LEU A 21 -16.50 4.99 2.49
CA LEU A 21 -17.23 3.72 2.64
C LEU A 21 -16.98 2.76 1.46
N LEU A 22 -17.00 3.28 0.22
CA LEU A 22 -16.64 2.48 -0.96
C LEU A 22 -15.22 1.92 -0.86
N SER A 23 -14.26 2.73 -0.40
CA SER A 23 -12.87 2.30 -0.24
C SER A 23 -12.72 1.22 0.82
N VAL A 24 -13.51 1.28 1.91
CA VAL A 24 -13.56 0.25 2.95
C VAL A 24 -14.09 -1.06 2.37
N LEU A 25 -15.19 -1.01 1.60
CA LEU A 25 -15.78 -2.20 0.99
C LEU A 25 -14.83 -2.86 0.00
N ILE A 26 -14.18 -2.08 -0.87
CA ILE A 26 -13.19 -2.60 -1.83
C ILE A 26 -12.02 -3.23 -1.06
N PHE A 27 -11.43 -2.52 -0.11
CA PHE A 27 -10.30 -3.02 0.65
C PHE A 27 -10.64 -4.30 1.44
N ALA A 28 -11.82 -4.35 2.07
CA ALA A 28 -12.31 -5.53 2.75
C ALA A 28 -12.52 -6.72 1.79
N ALA A 29 -13.02 -6.48 0.59
CA ALA A 29 -13.17 -7.52 -0.42
C ALA A 29 -11.81 -8.08 -0.88
N PHE A 30 -10.80 -7.22 -1.05
CA PHE A 30 -9.44 -7.66 -1.35
C PHE A 30 -8.86 -8.54 -0.23
N ILE A 31 -8.96 -8.09 1.02
CA ILE A 31 -8.44 -8.85 2.17
C ILE A 31 -9.18 -10.17 2.39
N GLY A 32 -10.51 -10.16 2.29
CA GLY A 32 -11.34 -11.32 2.63
C GLY A 32 -11.43 -12.38 1.54
N PHE A 33 -11.30 -12.00 0.27
CA PHE A 33 -11.57 -12.93 -0.85
C PHE A 33 -10.44 -12.96 -1.88
N ILE A 34 -9.95 -11.79 -2.32
CA ILE A 34 -9.08 -11.73 -3.50
C ILE A 34 -7.64 -12.12 -3.16
N LEU A 35 -7.06 -11.56 -2.09
CA LEU A 35 -5.68 -11.85 -1.70
C LEU A 35 -5.48 -13.32 -1.28
N PRO A 36 -6.37 -13.96 -0.50
CA PRO A 36 -6.25 -15.39 -0.22
C PRO A 36 -6.25 -16.24 -1.49
N ALA A 37 -7.16 -15.95 -2.44
CA ALA A 37 -7.26 -16.69 -3.70
C ALA A 37 -6.00 -16.51 -4.58
N GLU A 38 -5.46 -15.30 -4.66
CA GLU A 38 -4.24 -15.04 -5.42
C GLU A 38 -2.99 -15.64 -4.74
N ALA A 39 -2.94 -15.68 -3.41
CA ALA A 39 -1.85 -16.34 -2.68
C ALA A 39 -1.82 -17.86 -2.96
N GLU A 40 -2.98 -18.51 -2.95
CA GLU A 40 -3.12 -19.93 -3.31
C GLU A 40 -2.65 -20.18 -4.75
N ARG A 41 -3.21 -19.42 -5.71
CA ARG A 41 -2.84 -19.51 -7.13
C ARG A 41 -1.35 -19.28 -7.38
N SER A 42 -0.77 -18.27 -6.73
CA SER A 42 0.66 -17.96 -6.87
C SER A 42 1.53 -19.10 -6.33
N SER A 43 1.13 -19.71 -5.20
CA SER A 43 1.87 -20.82 -4.61
C SER A 43 1.87 -22.06 -5.50
N GLU A 44 0.75 -22.36 -6.16
CA GLU A 44 0.64 -23.46 -7.12
C GLU A 44 1.50 -23.22 -8.37
N GLN A 45 1.54 -21.98 -8.87
CA GLN A 45 2.27 -21.63 -10.10
C GLN A 45 3.78 -21.51 -9.89
N THR A 46 4.20 -21.01 -8.73
CA THR A 46 5.63 -20.82 -8.41
C THR A 46 6.23 -22.03 -7.71
N GLY A 47 5.40 -22.95 -7.20
CA GLY A 47 5.85 -24.06 -6.36
C GLY A 47 6.41 -23.61 -5.00
N SER A 48 6.22 -22.34 -4.63
CA SER A 48 6.78 -21.74 -3.43
C SER A 48 5.78 -20.83 -2.73
N SER A 49 5.88 -20.75 -1.41
CA SER A 49 5.12 -19.77 -0.60
C SER A 49 5.88 -18.45 -0.39
N ARG A 50 7.17 -18.40 -0.76
CA ARG A 50 8.00 -17.22 -0.57
C ARG A 50 7.74 -16.25 -1.69
N SER A 51 7.66 -14.96 -1.36
CA SER A 51 7.60 -13.89 -2.35
C SER A 51 8.36 -12.65 -1.85
N PRO A 52 9.04 -11.90 -2.73
CA PRO A 52 9.76 -10.68 -2.34
C PRO A 52 8.84 -9.66 -1.65
N ASP A 53 7.63 -9.46 -2.16
CA ASP A 53 6.67 -8.50 -1.65
C ASP A 53 5.99 -8.93 -0.33
N SER A 54 5.94 -10.23 -0.03
CA SER A 54 5.47 -10.75 1.27
C SER A 54 6.57 -10.71 2.34
N SER A 55 7.80 -10.36 1.97
CA SER A 55 8.94 -10.22 2.88
C SER A 55 9.08 -8.77 3.34
N PHE A 56 9.27 -8.55 4.64
CA PHE A 56 9.52 -7.20 5.17
C PHE A 56 10.98 -6.76 4.97
N ILE A 57 11.94 -7.68 5.15
CA ILE A 57 13.38 -7.48 4.94
C ILE A 57 13.93 -8.72 4.22
N TYR A 58 14.70 -8.51 3.16
CA TYR A 58 15.44 -9.54 2.44
C TYR A 58 16.65 -8.91 1.71
N SER A 59 17.52 -9.74 1.16
CA SER A 59 18.68 -9.32 0.39
C SER A 59 18.54 -9.64 -1.11
N ALA A 60 19.40 -9.05 -1.95
CA ALA A 60 19.49 -9.45 -3.35
C ALA A 60 19.74 -10.96 -3.51
N ASN A 61 20.53 -11.58 -2.63
CA ASN A 61 20.77 -13.03 -2.68
C ASN A 61 19.51 -13.84 -2.39
N ASP A 62 18.68 -13.40 -1.44
CA ASP A 62 17.38 -14.05 -1.18
C ASP A 62 16.48 -13.98 -2.41
N LEU A 63 16.47 -12.84 -3.11
CA LEU A 63 15.72 -12.67 -4.36
C LEU A 63 16.20 -13.63 -5.46
N TYR A 64 17.52 -13.83 -5.58
CA TYR A 64 18.08 -14.82 -6.52
C TYR A 64 17.75 -16.25 -6.11
N SER A 65 17.76 -16.57 -4.81
CA SER A 65 17.34 -17.88 -4.32
C SER A 65 15.86 -18.15 -4.60
N MET A 66 14.98 -17.13 -4.45
CA MET A 66 13.58 -17.25 -4.86
C MET A 66 13.45 -17.47 -6.37
N ALA A 67 14.22 -16.75 -7.19
CA ALA A 67 14.22 -16.91 -8.64
C ALA A 67 14.64 -18.33 -9.06
N GLU A 68 15.60 -18.92 -8.36
CA GLU A 68 16.01 -20.32 -8.55
C GLU A 68 14.90 -21.28 -8.15
N GLU A 69 14.32 -21.10 -6.95
CA GLU A 69 13.24 -21.92 -6.38
C GLU A 69 12.01 -21.96 -7.30
N TYR A 70 11.65 -20.84 -7.92
CA TYR A 70 10.49 -20.74 -8.81
C TYR A 70 10.65 -21.52 -10.13
N GLY A 71 11.88 -21.82 -10.56
CA GLY A 71 12.11 -22.33 -11.91
C GLY A 71 11.65 -21.37 -13.03
N GLU A 72 11.78 -21.79 -14.29
CA GLU A 72 11.43 -20.92 -15.42
C GLU A 72 9.93 -20.57 -15.44
N ASP A 73 9.06 -21.57 -15.34
CA ASP A 73 7.61 -21.36 -15.41
C ASP A 73 7.07 -20.53 -14.24
N GLY A 74 7.60 -20.74 -13.03
CA GLY A 74 7.24 -19.94 -11.86
C GLY A 74 7.69 -18.49 -11.98
N ARG A 75 8.90 -18.23 -12.52
CA ARG A 75 9.37 -16.86 -12.80
C ARG A 75 8.49 -16.14 -13.82
N GLN A 76 8.10 -16.81 -14.90
CA GLN A 76 7.20 -16.23 -15.90
C GLN A 76 5.81 -15.94 -15.33
N SER A 77 5.30 -16.83 -14.48
CA SER A 77 4.02 -16.62 -13.77
C SER A 77 4.11 -15.46 -12.79
N TYR A 78 5.21 -15.37 -12.02
CA TYR A 78 5.50 -14.25 -11.13
C TYR A 78 5.51 -12.91 -11.87
N ILE A 79 6.23 -12.80 -13.00
CA ILE A 79 6.28 -11.57 -13.80
C ILE A 79 4.87 -11.19 -14.28
N LYS A 80 4.08 -12.15 -14.76
CA LYS A 80 2.69 -11.89 -15.19
C LYS A 80 1.83 -11.35 -14.04
N ALA A 81 1.96 -11.90 -12.83
CA ALA A 81 1.24 -11.42 -11.65
C ALA A 81 1.60 -9.96 -11.32
N ARG A 82 2.89 -9.62 -11.39
CA ARG A 82 3.42 -8.26 -11.11
C ARG A 82 2.85 -7.16 -12.02
N PHE A 83 2.52 -7.53 -13.25
CA PHE A 83 1.94 -6.63 -14.26
C PHE A 83 0.45 -6.85 -14.50
N SER A 84 -0.25 -7.54 -13.60
CA SER A 84 -1.71 -7.72 -13.66
C SER A 84 -2.35 -7.45 -12.31
N PHE A 85 -2.44 -8.45 -11.44
CA PHE A 85 -3.03 -8.32 -10.11
C PHE A 85 -2.30 -7.28 -9.25
N ASP A 86 -0.98 -7.27 -9.25
CA ASP A 86 -0.18 -6.34 -8.43
C ASP A 86 -0.11 -4.92 -9.01
N LEU A 87 -0.79 -4.64 -10.13
CA LEU A 87 -1.11 -3.27 -10.51
C LEU A 87 -2.36 -2.77 -9.81
N VAL A 88 -3.31 -3.66 -9.53
CA VAL A 88 -4.62 -3.33 -8.95
C VAL A 88 -4.56 -3.29 -7.43
N TRP A 89 -3.88 -4.25 -6.80
CA TRP A 89 -3.78 -4.31 -5.34
C TRP A 89 -3.22 -3.02 -4.71
N PRO A 90 -2.13 -2.42 -5.24
CA PRO A 90 -1.64 -1.16 -4.73
C PRO A 90 -2.61 0.00 -4.84
N LEU A 91 -3.38 0.05 -5.93
CA LEU A 91 -4.42 1.06 -6.10
C LEU A 91 -5.56 0.89 -5.10
N ALA A 92 -5.94 -0.35 -4.79
CA ALA A 92 -6.97 -0.66 -3.81
C ALA A 92 -6.57 -0.20 -2.40
N TYR A 93 -5.37 -0.57 -1.92
CA TYR A 93 -4.91 -0.11 -0.60
C TYR A 93 -4.67 1.41 -0.60
N THR A 94 -4.17 2.00 -1.70
CA THR A 94 -3.94 3.46 -1.78
C THR A 94 -5.24 4.22 -1.63
N PHE A 95 -6.28 3.75 -2.33
CA PHE A 95 -7.59 4.39 -2.28
C PHE A 95 -8.14 4.37 -0.86
N PHE A 96 -8.10 3.22 -0.19
CA PHE A 96 -8.53 3.09 1.20
C PHE A 96 -7.72 3.97 2.16
N LEU A 97 -6.39 3.83 2.18
CA LEU A 97 -5.54 4.57 3.11
C LEU A 97 -5.64 6.09 2.89
N THR A 98 -5.66 6.54 1.63
CA THR A 98 -5.79 7.96 1.29
C THR A 98 -7.16 8.51 1.68
N ALA A 99 -8.24 7.76 1.44
CA ALA A 99 -9.59 8.15 1.82
C ALA A 99 -9.75 8.22 3.35
N ALA A 100 -9.26 7.20 4.07
CA ALA A 100 -9.29 7.14 5.53
C ALA A 100 -8.52 8.31 6.17
N LEU A 101 -7.26 8.52 5.76
CA LEU A 101 -6.45 9.64 6.23
C LEU A 101 -7.13 10.97 5.90
N SER A 102 -7.68 11.11 4.70
CA SER A 102 -8.38 12.33 4.29
C SER A 102 -9.65 12.59 5.09
N PHE A 103 -10.37 11.53 5.49
CA PHE A 103 -11.60 11.60 6.28
C PHE A 103 -11.30 11.99 7.73
N PHE A 104 -10.40 11.26 8.40
CA PHE A 104 -10.10 11.48 9.81
C PHE A 104 -9.31 12.77 10.06
N TYR A 105 -8.40 13.15 9.16
CA TYR A 105 -7.58 14.36 9.32
C TYR A 105 -8.19 15.65 8.79
N ARG A 106 -9.40 15.59 8.22
CA ARG A 106 -10.13 16.73 7.68
C ARG A 106 -10.20 17.95 8.61
N PRO A 107 -10.41 17.80 9.93
CA PRO A 107 -10.47 18.93 10.85
C PRO A 107 -9.09 19.50 11.24
N PHE A 108 -7.99 18.81 10.90
CA PHE A 108 -6.65 19.04 11.46
C PHE A 108 -5.68 19.76 10.51
N GLY A 109 -6.21 20.53 9.55
CA GLY A 109 -5.45 21.50 8.75
C GLY A 109 -4.21 20.90 8.08
N LYS A 110 -3.01 21.29 8.54
CA LYS A 110 -1.72 20.85 7.97
C LYS A 110 -1.50 19.33 8.03
N TRP A 111 -2.15 18.63 8.96
CA TRP A 111 -2.04 17.17 9.08
C TRP A 111 -2.79 16.42 7.97
N GLN A 112 -3.56 17.12 7.15
CA GLN A 112 -4.15 16.57 5.92
C GLN A 112 -3.08 16.01 4.96
N LEU A 113 -1.84 16.52 5.02
CA LEU A 113 -0.72 16.05 4.18
C LEU A 113 -0.38 14.57 4.37
N PHE A 114 -0.78 13.94 5.48
CA PHE A 114 -0.60 12.50 5.68
C PHE A 114 -1.29 11.68 4.59
N ASN A 115 -2.34 12.20 3.94
CA ASN A 115 -3.01 11.53 2.82
C ASN A 115 -2.13 11.33 1.58
N LEU A 116 -0.92 11.89 1.53
CA LEU A 116 0.04 11.64 0.45
C LEU A 116 0.96 10.45 0.72
N LEU A 117 1.06 9.99 1.97
CA LEU A 117 1.93 8.89 2.35
C LEU A 117 1.59 7.56 1.63
N PRO A 118 0.31 7.16 1.46
CA PRO A 118 -0.02 5.96 0.70
C PRO A 118 0.39 6.07 -0.77
N ILE A 119 0.23 7.25 -1.39
CA ILE A 119 0.60 7.49 -2.79
C ILE A 119 2.11 7.30 -2.98
N PHE A 120 2.90 7.77 -2.01
CA PHE A 120 4.34 7.54 -2.00
C PHE A 120 4.66 6.04 -1.87
N GLY A 121 4.00 5.31 -0.96
CA GLY A 121 4.17 3.85 -0.83
C GLY A 121 3.93 3.09 -2.13
N THR A 122 2.88 3.46 -2.87
CA THR A 122 2.50 2.82 -4.14
C THR A 122 3.48 3.06 -5.28
N LEU A 123 4.15 4.22 -5.29
CA LEU A 123 5.25 4.43 -6.22
C LEU A 123 6.36 3.40 -5.99
N PHE A 124 6.72 3.15 -4.73
CA PHE A 124 7.74 2.17 -4.38
C PHE A 124 7.29 0.73 -4.60
N ASP A 125 6.00 0.45 -4.48
CA ASP A 125 5.40 -0.83 -4.86
C ASP A 125 5.62 -1.14 -6.35
N PHE A 126 5.32 -0.17 -7.23
CA PHE A 126 5.55 -0.37 -8.66
C PHE A 126 7.04 -0.46 -9.01
N LEU A 127 7.91 0.32 -8.36
CA LEU A 127 9.35 0.19 -8.54
C LEU A 127 9.90 -1.17 -8.09
N GLU A 128 9.36 -1.70 -7.00
CA GLU A 128 9.66 -3.03 -6.50
C GLU A 128 9.21 -4.10 -7.49
N ASN A 129 7.96 -4.05 -7.96
CA ASN A 129 7.42 -4.98 -8.95
C ASN A 129 8.26 -5.00 -10.25
N ILE A 130 8.67 -3.84 -10.75
CA ILE A 130 9.54 -3.72 -11.92
C ILE A 130 10.92 -4.34 -11.65
N SER A 131 11.51 -4.03 -10.50
CA SER A 131 12.87 -4.48 -10.16
C SER A 131 12.93 -5.99 -9.95
N ALA A 132 12.00 -6.55 -9.17
CA ALA A 132 11.88 -7.98 -8.95
C ALA A 132 11.62 -8.72 -10.26
N SER A 133 10.68 -8.23 -11.09
CA SER A 133 10.40 -8.83 -12.40
C SER A 133 11.61 -8.84 -13.33
N LEU A 134 12.43 -7.78 -13.33
CA LEU A 134 13.65 -7.73 -14.13
C LEU A 134 14.71 -8.73 -13.64
N VAL A 135 14.80 -8.97 -12.33
CA VAL A 135 15.66 -10.01 -11.76
C VAL A 135 15.17 -11.40 -12.18
N MET A 136 13.86 -11.66 -12.06
CA MET A 136 13.26 -12.93 -12.48
C MET A 136 13.46 -13.19 -13.98
N PHE A 137 13.28 -12.17 -14.82
CA PHE A 137 13.44 -12.29 -16.27
C PHE A 137 14.88 -12.60 -16.69
N ARG A 138 15.87 -12.06 -15.99
CA ARG A 138 17.29 -12.22 -16.34
C ARG A 138 17.97 -13.44 -15.73
N PHE A 139 17.35 -14.07 -14.74
CA PHE A 139 17.90 -15.24 -14.07
C PHE A 139 18.18 -16.38 -15.08
N PRO A 140 19.33 -17.09 -15.01
CA PRO A 140 20.35 -17.09 -13.96
C PRO A 140 21.38 -15.96 -14.04
N GLY A 141 21.29 -15.08 -15.04
CA GLY A 141 22.11 -13.89 -15.15
C GLY A 141 21.87 -12.92 -13.99
N ARG A 142 22.94 -12.31 -13.48
CA ARG A 142 22.84 -11.28 -12.45
C ARG A 142 22.40 -9.93 -13.05
N THR A 143 21.73 -9.14 -12.22
CA THR A 143 21.18 -7.81 -12.49
C THR A 143 21.62 -6.89 -11.34
N PRO A 144 22.94 -6.59 -11.26
CA PRO A 144 23.48 -5.78 -10.17
C PRO A 144 22.81 -4.41 -10.13
N VAL A 145 22.85 -3.76 -8.96
CA VAL A 145 22.11 -2.53 -8.64
C VAL A 145 20.60 -2.76 -8.53
N VAL A 146 19.94 -3.29 -9.56
CA VAL A 146 18.47 -3.52 -9.53
C VAL A 146 18.09 -4.52 -8.44
N ALA A 147 18.82 -5.62 -8.32
CA ALA A 147 18.58 -6.63 -7.30
C ALA A 147 18.79 -6.09 -5.87
N GLU A 148 19.67 -5.10 -5.69
CA GLU A 148 19.92 -4.44 -4.39
C GLU A 148 18.86 -3.37 -4.09
N LEU A 149 18.33 -2.72 -5.12
CA LEU A 149 17.27 -1.72 -4.98
C LEU A 149 15.91 -2.35 -4.67
N ALA A 150 15.61 -3.56 -5.18
CA ALA A 150 14.33 -4.23 -4.95
C ALA A 150 13.98 -4.34 -3.44
N PRO A 151 14.85 -4.85 -2.55
CA PRO A 151 14.57 -4.88 -1.11
C PRO A 151 14.39 -3.50 -0.47
N ILE A 152 15.14 -2.48 -0.95
CA ILE A 152 14.99 -1.11 -0.46
C ILE A 152 13.60 -0.57 -0.82
N PHE A 153 13.14 -0.83 -2.05
CA PHE A 153 11.80 -0.44 -2.48
C PHE A 153 10.72 -1.18 -1.68
N THR A 154 10.89 -2.48 -1.43
CA THR A 154 10.01 -3.26 -0.56
C THR A 154 9.92 -2.64 0.84
N LEU A 155 11.06 -2.28 1.45
CA LEU A 155 11.10 -1.69 2.78
C LEU A 155 10.39 -0.33 2.82
N VAL A 156 10.69 0.56 1.87
CA VAL A 156 10.07 1.90 1.80
C VAL A 156 8.56 1.79 1.60
N LYS A 157 8.10 0.88 0.73
CA LYS A 157 6.69 0.54 0.57
C LYS A 157 6.07 0.16 1.91
N TRP A 158 6.60 -0.87 2.58
CA TRP A 158 6.00 -1.41 3.80
C TRP A 158 6.00 -0.41 4.94
N VAL A 159 7.08 0.36 5.11
CA VAL A 159 7.13 1.46 6.10
C VAL A 159 6.04 2.48 5.81
N SER A 160 5.82 2.85 4.55
CA SER A 160 4.78 3.82 4.17
C SER A 160 3.37 3.30 4.44
N ILE A 161 3.11 2.02 4.15
CA ILE A 161 1.83 1.36 4.40
C ILE A 161 1.57 1.25 5.90
N TYR A 162 2.50 0.70 6.69
CA TYR A 162 2.35 0.55 8.14
C TYR A 162 2.25 1.88 8.87
N ALA A 163 3.04 2.87 8.48
CA ALA A 163 2.93 4.22 9.02
C ALA A 163 1.55 4.82 8.72
N SER A 164 1.01 4.61 7.52
CA SER A 164 -0.35 5.06 7.16
C SER A 164 -1.42 4.43 8.05
N PHE A 165 -1.36 3.12 8.32
CA PHE A 165 -2.25 2.48 9.29
C PHE A 165 -2.10 3.05 10.70
N GLY A 166 -0.86 3.20 11.20
CA GLY A 166 -0.62 3.80 12.52
C GLY A 166 -1.17 5.22 12.65
N ILE A 167 -0.98 6.04 11.61
CA ILE A 167 -1.51 7.41 11.55
C ILE A 167 -3.05 7.38 11.49
N ILE A 168 -3.68 6.46 10.76
CA ILE A 168 -5.14 6.31 10.77
C ILE A 168 -5.66 6.03 12.19
N LEU A 169 -5.02 5.12 12.94
CA LEU A 169 -5.43 4.82 14.32
C LEU A 169 -5.37 6.06 15.21
N ILE A 170 -4.29 6.85 15.12
CA ILE A 170 -4.16 8.13 15.83
C ILE A 170 -5.26 9.10 15.37
N GLY A 171 -5.51 9.19 14.06
CA GLY A 171 -6.53 10.03 13.46
C GLY A 171 -7.93 9.72 13.96
N ILE A 172 -8.28 8.44 14.10
CA ILE A 172 -9.56 7.98 14.66
C ILE A 172 -9.74 8.52 16.08
N VAL A 173 -8.74 8.35 16.95
CA VAL A 173 -8.79 8.82 18.34
C VAL A 173 -9.00 10.33 18.40
N LEU A 174 -8.21 11.09 17.63
CA LEU A 174 -8.31 12.54 17.56
C LEU A 174 -9.67 13.02 17.03
N TRP A 175 -10.18 12.34 15.99
CA TRP A 175 -11.46 12.66 15.37
C TRP A 175 -12.63 12.42 16.33
N VAL A 176 -12.60 11.33 17.09
CA VAL A 176 -13.58 11.04 18.15
C VAL A 176 -13.54 12.13 19.22
N ILE A 177 -12.36 12.50 19.73
CA ILE A 177 -12.19 13.59 20.70
C ILE A 177 -12.75 14.91 20.14
N TYR A 178 -12.46 15.22 18.87
CA TYR A 178 -12.95 16.42 18.20
C TYR A 178 -14.49 16.47 18.16
N ILE A 179 -15.15 15.36 17.83
CA ILE A 179 -16.62 15.27 17.81
C ILE A 179 -17.21 15.51 19.20
N PHE A 180 -16.67 14.87 20.23
CA PHE A 180 -17.15 15.04 21.60
C PHE A 180 -17.00 16.49 22.07
N ARG A 181 -15.83 17.11 21.87
CA ARG A 181 -15.59 18.51 22.25
C ARG A 181 -16.50 19.48 21.49
N LYS A 182 -16.77 19.21 20.21
CA LYS A 182 -17.71 20.00 19.41
C LYS A 182 -19.14 19.87 19.97
N LYS A 183 -19.60 18.65 20.26
CA LYS A 183 -20.94 18.40 20.80
C LYS A 183 -21.15 19.09 22.16
N VAL A 184 -20.17 19.05 23.06
CA VAL A 184 -20.23 19.74 24.37
C VAL A 184 -20.30 21.26 24.20
N ARG A 185 -19.50 21.84 23.29
CA ARG A 185 -19.47 23.30 23.06
C ARG A 185 -20.77 23.86 22.48
N PHE A 186 -21.52 23.07 21.69
CA PHE A 186 -22.79 23.48 21.09
C PHE A 186 -24.04 22.97 21.83
N GLY A 187 -23.89 22.01 22.75
CA GLY A 187 -24.98 21.52 23.61
C GLY A 187 -25.13 22.28 24.94
N GLY A 188 -24.16 23.13 25.30
CA GLY A 188 -24.18 23.93 26.53
C GLY A 188 -24.77 25.33 26.40
N SER A 189 -25.33 25.70 25.24
CA SER A 189 -25.89 27.03 24.96
C SER A 189 -27.43 27.07 25.00
N SER A 190 -28.06 26.19 25.78
CA SER A 190 -29.50 26.17 25.98
C SER A 190 -29.82 26.02 27.47
N ILE A 191 -29.55 27.07 28.25
CA ILE A 191 -30.16 27.35 29.56
C ILE A 191 -30.37 28.86 29.62
#